data_AF-A0A950W7R9-F1
#
_entry.id   AF-A0A950W7R9-F1
#
_cell.length_a   1.000
_cell.length_b   1.000
_cell.length_c   1.000
_cell.angle_alpha   90.00
_cell.angle_beta   90.00
_cell.angle_gamma   90.00
#
_symmetry.space_group_name_H-M   'P 1'
#
loop_
_entity.id
_entity.type
_entity.pdbx_description
1 polymer ?
#
loop_
_entity_poly.entity_id
_entity_poly.type
_entity_poly.pdbx_seq_one_letter_code
_entity_poly.pdbx_strand_id
1 'polypeptide(L)' 'MQVVKLRKVGNSTTVTLPASVLEALHLHENDEVAVEVAGDRIILTRATSDFQDAWSAYQAIEPRYRNANRKFAE' A
#
# COMPACT_ATOMS: atom_id res chain seq x y z
N MET A 1 -17.49 3.77 -4.59
CA MET A 1 -17.00 2.40 -4.30
C MET A 1 -17.28 1.53 -5.52
N GLN A 2 -16.25 0.96 -6.15
CA GLN A 2 -16.41 0.07 -7.30
C GLN A 2 -15.87 -1.31 -6.93
N VAL A 3 -16.59 -2.37 -7.32
CA VAL A 3 -16.17 -3.75 -7.10
C VAL A 3 -15.38 -4.22 -8.31
N VAL A 4 -14.15 -4.67 -8.07
CA VAL A 4 -13.24 -5.21 -9.09
C VAL A 4 -12.96 -6.67 -8.80
N LYS A 5 -12.55 -7.43 -9.82
CA LYS A 5 -12.20 -8.85 -9.68
C LYS A 5 -10.70 -9.04 -9.67
N LEU A 6 -10.23 -9.93 -8.81
CA LEU A 6 -8.88 -10.46 -8.84
C LEU A 6 -8.72 -11.43 -10.02
N ARG A 7 -7.56 -11.41 -10.67
CA ARG A 7 -7.22 -12.31 -11.79
C ARG A 7 -5.82 -12.88 -11.60
N LYS A 8 -5.61 -14.13 -12.01
CA LYS A 8 -4.28 -14.75 -12.00
C LYS A 8 -3.53 -14.42 -13.29
N VAL A 9 -2.29 -13.96 -13.17
CA VAL A 9 -1.37 -13.70 -14.28
C VAL A 9 -0.02 -14.31 -13.90
N GLY A 10 0.36 -15.39 -14.59
CA GLY A 10 1.53 -16.20 -14.20
C GLY A 10 1.41 -16.74 -12.78
N ASN A 11 2.39 -16.43 -11.93
CA ASN A 11 2.41 -16.79 -10.51
C ASN A 11 1.81 -15.71 -9.59
N SER A 12 1.34 -14.60 -10.15
CA SER A 12 0.84 -13.46 -9.39
C SER A 12 -0.67 -13.30 -9.54
N THR A 13 -1.26 -12.56 -8.60
CA THR A 13 -2.65 -12.11 -8.67
C THR A 13 -2.68 -10.61 -8.91
N THR A 14 -3.48 -10.17 -9.87
CA THR A 14 -3.61 -8.77 -10.25
C THR A 14 -5.04 -8.27 -10.06
N VAL A 15 -5.17 -6.97 -9.88
CA VAL A 15 -6.44 -6.25 -9.90
C VAL A 15 -6.36 -5.15 -10.94
N THR A 16 -7.41 -5.00 -11.75
CA THR A 16 -7.49 -3.88 -12.70
C THR A 16 -8.03 -2.66 -11.97
N LEU A 17 -7.21 -1.62 -11.83
CA LEU A 17 -7.64 -0.35 -11.28
C LEU A 17 -8.42 0.43 -12.35
N PRO A 18 -9.65 0.91 -12.04
CA PRO A 18 -10.39 1.80 -12.94
C PRO A 18 -9.61 3.08 -13.25
N ALA A 19 -9.77 3.64 -14.45
CA ALA A 19 -9.08 4.86 -14.88
C ALA A 19 -9.29 6.02 -13.89
N SER A 20 -10.50 6.16 -13.35
CA SER A 20 -10.84 7.18 -12.35
C SER A 20 -10.01 7.09 -11.07
N VAL A 21 -9.54 5.90 -10.69
CA VAL A 21 -8.65 5.71 -9.53
C VAL A 21 -7.24 6.18 -9.85
N LEU A 22 -6.73 5.87 -11.04
CA LEU A 22 -5.41 6.34 -11.50
C LEU A 22 -5.39 7.87 -11.61
N GLU A 23 -6.43 8.47 -12.19
CA GLU A 23 -6.58 9.92 -12.31
C GLU A 23 -6.63 10.62 -10.95
N ALA A 24 -7.45 10.10 -10.02
CA ALA A 24 -7.61 10.69 -8.68
C ALA A 24 -6.32 10.64 -7.85
N LEU A 25 -5.44 9.67 -8.11
CA LEU A 25 -4.16 9.50 -7.41
C LEU A 25 -2.96 9.98 -8.24
N HIS A 26 -3.20 10.52 -9.44
CA HIS A 26 -2.18 10.93 -10.41
C HIS A 26 -1.13 9.83 -10.67
N LEU A 27 -1.58 8.58 -10.77
CA LEU A 27 -0.76 7.43 -11.09
C LEU A 27 -0.68 7.22 -12.59
N HIS A 28 0.53 6.90 -13.07
CA HIS A 28 0.83 6.63 -14.47
C HIS A 28 1.39 5.21 -14.63
N GLU A 29 1.48 4.78 -15.88
CA GLU A 29 2.15 3.52 -16.20
C GLU A 29 3.61 3.56 -15.73
N ASN A 30 4.07 2.45 -15.14
CA ASN A 30 5.40 2.29 -14.52
C ASN A 30 5.65 3.07 -13.23
N ASP A 31 4.65 3.74 -12.66
CA ASP A 31 4.76 4.24 -11.29
C ASP A 31 4.87 3.07 -10.30
N GLU A 32 5.77 3.21 -9.33
CA GLU A 32 5.89 2.26 -8.23
C GLU A 32 4.85 2.55 -7.14
N VAL A 33 4.25 1.48 -6.63
CA VAL A 33 3.29 1.55 -5.51
C VAL A 33 3.69 0.55 -4.44
N ALA A 34 3.68 1.01 -3.19
CA ALA A 34 3.79 0.17 -2.02
C ALA A 34 2.44 -0.46 -1.68
N VAL A 35 2.46 -1.74 -1.31
CA VAL A 35 1.28 -2.52 -0.95
C VAL A 35 1.39 -2.96 0.51
N GLU A 36 0.40 -2.60 1.32
CA GLU A 36 0.30 -3.00 2.73
C GLU A 36 -1.04 -3.70 2.99
N VAL A 37 -1.02 -4.66 3.93
CA VAL A 37 -2.23 -5.30 4.46
C VAL A 37 -2.54 -4.70 5.83
N ALA A 38 -3.68 -4.01 5.93
CA ALA A 38 -4.16 -3.40 7.18
C ALA A 38 -5.51 -4.01 7.56
N GLY A 39 -5.46 -5.08 8.36
CA GLY A 39 -6.66 -5.85 8.75
C GLY A 39 -7.27 -6.57 7.55
N ASP A 40 -8.50 -6.20 7.19
CA ASP A 40 -9.24 -6.73 6.03
C ASP A 40 -9.08 -5.88 4.76
N ARG A 41 -8.18 -4.89 4.79
CA ARG A 41 -7.96 -3.94 3.69
C ARG A 41 -6.57 -4.08 3.07
N ILE A 42 -6.51 -3.78 1.79
CA ILE A 42 -5.25 -3.54 1.07
C ILE A 42 -5.10 -2.03 0.93
N ILE A 43 -3.96 -1.49 1.36
CA ILE A 43 -3.60 -0.09 1.19
C ILE A 43 -2.54 -0.01 0.10
N LEU A 44 -2.79 0.84 -0.89
CA LEU A 44 -1.84 1.17 -1.94
C LEU A 44 -1.37 2.61 -1.75
N THR A 45 -0.06 2.80 -1.68
CA THR A 45 0.56 4.13 -1.50
C THR A 45 1.59 4.34 -2.60
N ARG A 46 1.64 5.53 -3.20
CA ARG A 46 2.67 5.85 -4.20
C ARG A 46 4.06 5.77 -3.57
N ALA A 47 4.94 4.97 -4.18
CA ALA A 47 6.32 4.81 -3.74
C ALA A 47 7.18 5.93 -4.33
N THR A 48 7.19 7.08 -3.66
CA THR A 48 8.19 8.14 -3.92
C THR A 48 9.53 7.79 -3.24
N SER A 49 10.66 8.34 -3.70
CA SER A 49 11.97 8.15 -3.05
C SER A 49 11.91 8.39 -1.54
N ASP A 50 11.25 9.48 -1.16
CA ASP A 50 11.11 9.90 0.24
C ASP A 50 10.23 8.94 1.03
N PHE A 51 9.23 8.35 0.37
CA PHE A 51 8.39 7.32 0.97
C PHE A 51 9.19 6.04 1.25
N GLN A 52 10.05 5.62 0.31
CA GLN A 52 10.87 4.42 0.47
C GLN A 52 11.82 4.54 1.67
N ASP A 53 12.46 5.70 1.81
CA ASP A 53 13.38 6.00 2.91
C ASP A 53 12.64 6.10 4.26
N ALA A 54 11.51 6.82 4.29
CA ALA A 54 10.69 6.93 5.50
C ALA A 54 10.10 5.58 5.91
N TRP A 55 9.66 4.76 4.95
CA TRP A 55 9.10 3.43 5.19
C TRP A 55 10.17 2.46 5.71
N SER A 56 11.38 2.50 5.15
CA SER A 56 12.52 1.70 5.63
C SER A 56 12.92 2.10 7.05
N ALA A 57 12.94 3.40 7.35
CA ALA A 57 13.19 3.91 8.70
C ALA A 57 12.08 3.48 9.68
N TYR A 58 10.81 3.54 9.27
CA TYR A 58 9.68 3.07 10.08
C TYR A 58 9.79 1.57 10.38
N GLN A 59 10.03 0.73 9.37
CA GLN A 59 10.18 -0.73 9.57
C GLN A 59 11.34 -1.08 10.52
N ALA A 60 12.43 -0.29 10.51
CA ALA A 60 13.55 -0.51 11.42
C ALA A 60 13.19 -0.24 12.90
N ILE A 61 12.22 0.65 13.16
CA ILE A 61 11.82 1.05 14.51
C ILE A 61 10.51 0.42 14.99
N GLU A 62 9.60 0.02 14.08
CA GLU A 62 8.27 -0.54 14.39
C GLU A 62 8.33 -1.71 15.39
N PRO A 63 9.26 -2.69 15.29
CA PRO A 63 9.34 -3.79 16.25
C PRO A 63 9.59 -3.33 17.69
N ARG A 64 10.32 -2.22 17.87
CA ARG A 64 10.65 -1.67 19.21
C ARG A 64 9.48 -0.92 19.83
N TYR A 65 8.64 -0.29 19.02
CA TYR A 65 7.53 0.54 19.48
C TYR A 65 6.16 -0.13 19.38
N ARG A 66 6.07 -1.34 18.81
CA ARG A 66 4.81 -2.07 18.62
C ARG A 66 3.92 -2.14 19.87
N ASN A 67 4.53 -2.41 21.02
CA ASN A 67 3.81 -2.52 22.30
C ASN A 67 3.41 -1.15 22.88
N ALA A 68 4.19 -0.11 22.60
CA ALA A 68 3.89 1.25 23.04
C ALA A 68 2.75 1.84 22.17
N ASN A 69 2.86 1.72 20.84
CA ASN A 69 1.86 2.20 19.90
C ASN A 69 0.49 1.55 20.12
N ARG A 70 0.46 0.26 20.49
CA ARG A 70 -0.80 -0.44 20.83
C ARG A 70 -1.53 0.19 22.02
N LYS A 71 -0.80 0.73 23.02
CA LYS A 71 -1.39 1.39 24.19
C LYS A 71 -1.91 2.80 23.92
N PHE A 72 -1.45 3.42 22.83
CA PHE A 72 -1.91 4.76 22.41
C PHE A 72 -3.08 4.70 21.43
N ALA A 73 -3.44 3.51 20.94
CA ALA A 73 -4.57 3.29 20.03
C ALA A 73 -5.86 2.86 20.77
N GLU A 74 -5.81 2.75 22.11
CA GLU A 74 -6.96 2.59 23.02
C GLU A 74 -7.47 3.96 23.50
#